data_AF-A0A5C7R361-F1
#
_entry.id   AF-A0A5C7R361-F1
#
_cell.length_a   1.000
_cell.length_b   1.000
_cell.length_c   1.000
_cell.angle_alpha   90.00
_cell.angle_beta   90.00
_cell.angle_gamma   90.00
#
_symmetry.space_group_name_H-M   'P 1'
#
loop_
_entity.id
_entity.type
_entity.pdbx_description
1 polymer ?
#
loop_
_entity_poly.entity_id
_entity_poly.type
_entity_poly.pdbx_seq_one_letter_code
_entity_poly.pdbx_strand_id
1 'polypeptide(L)'
;MNKHAFAILALCGALIAQPAASAGDDRKDPPLDFFKAFNAQPDTFAEYRFLTSPAIQQDAQTRNMASQMLATHLGFLGRPLDALRAFPYRRSNEPDSALPSPPAWIAVPASEWIASQADAFRVVLVNEAHHVPQTRVLTVSLLQRLRAKGYTHLAVEALLNNGTDPMPNGYPERRTGIYTREPVFAELLREARRLGYELLPYEPDHVGEQTQQQRETGQARAIAAVLAGNPQSKILVHAGYAHIGEAQAGLPEDARPMAMELATSSGLSLLSIDQTSTRSYEAADIDTVGQRLAKQFVVDTPSVLLARDGGTAWSNKPGLYDVSVLLPAATGSALRPDWLSLDGKRKAVAIDMTPCLGHLPCLAEARHASEGDDAIPADQFLMLAAADGDTPLFLAPGKYRLRLLGSDGMPVAGRELEVPNGNPDLQPEPR
;
A
#
# COMPACT_ATOMS: atom_id res chain seq x y z
N MET A 1 -5.38 -32.16 -8.21
CA MET A 1 -4.30 -31.35 -8.79
C MET A 1 -4.79 -29.92 -8.95
N ASN A 2 -4.67 -29.10 -7.90
CA ASN A 2 -4.77 -27.64 -8.02
C ASN A 2 -3.33 -27.12 -7.95
N LYS A 3 -2.76 -26.81 -9.12
CA LYS A 3 -1.61 -25.92 -9.22
C LYS A 3 -2.16 -24.50 -9.05
N HIS A 4 -1.38 -23.56 -8.52
CA HIS A 4 -1.77 -22.19 -8.11
C HIS A 4 -2.19 -22.04 -6.64
N ALA A 5 -1.25 -22.28 -5.73
CA ALA A 5 -1.29 -21.75 -4.36
C ALA A 5 0.15 -21.55 -3.85
N PHE A 6 0.92 -20.72 -4.54
CA PHE A 6 2.19 -20.18 -4.05
C PHE A 6 2.30 -18.74 -4.55
N ALA A 7 1.81 -17.81 -3.74
CA ALA A 7 2.18 -16.41 -3.82
C ALA A 7 2.31 -15.93 -2.38
N ILE A 8 3.25 -15.04 -2.11
CA ILE A 8 3.66 -14.55 -0.79
C ILE A 8 4.78 -15.37 -0.11
N LEU A 9 5.93 -15.43 -0.79
CA LEU A 9 7.22 -15.30 -0.08
C LEU A 9 7.62 -13.81 0.07
N ALA A 10 6.88 -12.89 -0.58
CA ALA A 10 7.22 -11.48 -0.75
C ALA A 10 7.13 -10.62 0.53
N LEU A 11 6.56 -11.13 1.62
CA LEU A 11 6.42 -10.38 2.86
C LEU A 11 7.63 -10.47 3.79
N CYS A 12 8.65 -11.28 3.48
CA CYS A 12 9.79 -11.56 4.36
C CYS A 12 11.16 -11.20 3.76
N GLY A 13 11.25 -10.16 2.92
CA GLY A 13 12.51 -9.71 2.31
C GLY A 13 13.61 -9.20 3.26
N ALA A 14 13.48 -9.38 4.58
CA ALA A 14 14.49 -8.97 5.57
C ALA A 14 14.59 -9.90 6.79
N LEU A 15 14.44 -11.22 6.62
CA LEU A 15 14.81 -12.18 7.67
C LEU A 15 16.15 -12.83 7.32
N ILE A 16 17.19 -12.43 8.04
CA ILE A 16 18.52 -13.04 8.01
C ILE A 16 18.37 -14.54 8.27
N ALA A 17 18.59 -15.36 7.24
CA ALA A 17 18.69 -16.80 7.40
C ALA A 17 19.99 -17.14 8.14
N GLN A 18 19.89 -17.74 9.33
CA GLN A 18 21.02 -18.45 9.92
C GLN A 18 21.12 -19.86 9.31
N PRO A 19 22.32 -20.38 9.03
CA PRO A 19 22.45 -21.70 8.44
C PRO A 19 22.15 -22.77 9.48
N ALA A 20 21.08 -23.54 9.27
CA ALA A 20 20.84 -24.75 10.05
C ALA A 20 21.68 -25.90 9.47
N ALA A 21 22.50 -26.51 10.33
CA ALA A 21 23.32 -27.66 10.00
C ALA A 21 22.46 -28.87 9.58
N SER A 22 22.93 -29.57 8.55
CA SER A 22 22.34 -30.80 8.00
C SER A 22 22.38 -31.97 8.97
N ALA A 23 21.31 -32.77 9.02
CA ALA A 23 21.34 -34.24 8.95
C ALA A 23 19.98 -34.90 9.30
N GLY A 24 19.21 -35.32 8.30
CA GLY A 24 18.21 -36.40 8.37
C GLY A 24 16.91 -36.20 9.17
N ASP A 25 15.89 -36.97 8.77
CA ASP A 25 14.58 -37.20 9.40
C ASP A 25 13.41 -36.30 8.93
N ASP A 26 12.20 -36.87 8.88
CA ASP A 26 10.90 -36.32 8.45
C ASP A 26 10.51 -35.05 9.25
N ARG A 27 11.29 -33.98 9.10
CA ARG A 27 11.19 -32.79 9.93
C ARG A 27 10.21 -31.79 9.33
N LYS A 28 9.18 -31.49 10.14
CA LYS A 28 8.36 -30.26 10.04
C LYS A 28 9.29 -29.08 9.78
N ASP A 29 9.07 -28.39 8.67
CA ASP A 29 9.72 -27.11 8.35
C ASP A 29 8.76 -26.02 8.84
N PRO A 30 8.98 -25.44 10.04
CA PRO A 30 7.97 -24.59 10.67
C PRO A 30 7.58 -23.37 9.83
N PRO A 31 8.52 -22.68 9.15
CA PRO A 31 8.20 -21.65 8.15
C PRO A 31 7.29 -22.14 7.01
N LEU A 32 7.61 -23.27 6.39
CA LEU A 32 6.81 -23.82 5.28
C LEU A 32 5.41 -24.21 5.74
N ASP A 33 5.30 -24.88 6.90
CA ASP A 33 4.02 -25.26 7.50
C ASP A 33 3.18 -24.03 7.86
N PHE A 34 3.81 -22.98 8.40
CA PHE A 34 3.16 -21.71 8.67
C PHE A 34 2.57 -21.08 7.40
N PHE A 35 3.37 -20.93 6.34
CA PHE A 35 2.87 -20.33 5.09
C PHE A 35 1.80 -21.19 4.43
N LYS A 36 1.91 -22.52 4.49
CA LYS A 36 0.87 -23.43 4.00
C LYS A 36 -0.44 -23.25 4.76
N ALA A 37 -0.39 -23.18 6.08
CA ALA A 37 -1.58 -22.98 6.92
C ALA A 37 -2.19 -21.58 6.77
N PHE A 38 -1.34 -20.56 6.64
CA PHE A 38 -1.74 -19.19 6.36
C PHE A 38 -2.43 -19.06 4.98
N ASN A 39 -1.82 -19.64 3.93
CA ASN A 39 -2.39 -19.58 2.57
C ASN A 39 -3.66 -20.42 2.41
N ALA A 40 -3.91 -21.36 3.31
CA ALA A 40 -5.16 -22.14 3.36
C ALA A 40 -6.34 -21.34 3.95
N GLN A 41 -6.11 -20.15 4.52
CA GLN A 41 -7.19 -19.33 5.06
C GLN A 41 -8.11 -18.81 3.94
N PRO A 42 -9.43 -18.86 4.14
CA PRO A 42 -10.41 -18.58 3.08
C PRO A 42 -10.44 -17.10 2.66
N ASP A 43 -10.16 -16.19 3.60
CA ASP A 43 -10.27 -14.75 3.41
C ASP A 43 -9.30 -13.99 4.33
N THR A 44 -9.23 -12.67 4.15
CA THR A 44 -8.31 -11.80 4.91
C THR A 44 -8.65 -11.66 6.38
N PHE A 45 -9.91 -11.84 6.75
CA PHE A 45 -10.30 -11.83 8.16
C PHE A 45 -9.86 -13.12 8.85
N ALA A 46 -10.00 -14.27 8.18
CA ALA A 46 -9.47 -15.54 8.65
C ALA A 46 -7.94 -15.55 8.72
N GLU A 47 -7.25 -14.92 7.76
CA GLU A 47 -5.79 -14.68 7.81
C GLU A 47 -5.40 -13.90 9.07
N TYR A 48 -6.10 -12.81 9.39
CA TYR A 48 -5.88 -12.06 10.64
C TYR A 48 -6.12 -12.91 11.89
N ARG A 49 -7.23 -13.66 11.94
CA ARG A 49 -7.52 -14.55 13.10
C ARG A 49 -6.47 -15.63 13.27
N PHE A 50 -5.97 -16.19 12.17
CA PHE A 50 -4.85 -17.12 12.20
C PHE A 50 -3.60 -16.46 12.78
N LEU A 51 -3.20 -15.29 12.25
CA LEU A 51 -2.02 -14.54 12.69
C LEU A 51 -2.09 -14.15 14.18
N THR A 52 -3.28 -13.85 14.71
CA THR A 52 -3.48 -13.46 16.12
C THR A 52 -3.76 -14.64 17.06
N SER A 53 -3.85 -15.86 16.54
CA SER A 53 -4.16 -17.04 17.37
C SER A 53 -3.07 -17.30 18.42
N PRO A 54 -3.41 -17.86 19.60
CA PRO A 54 -2.43 -18.17 20.63
C PRO A 54 -1.29 -19.08 20.14
N ALA A 55 -1.59 -20.02 19.24
CA ALA A 55 -0.59 -20.91 18.65
C ALA A 55 0.50 -20.14 17.90
N ILE A 56 0.12 -19.12 17.13
CA ILE A 56 1.05 -18.27 16.37
C ILE A 56 1.75 -17.27 17.29
N GLN A 57 1.01 -16.67 18.22
CA GLN A 57 1.52 -15.62 19.09
C GLN A 57 2.38 -16.13 20.26
N GLN A 58 2.37 -17.42 20.60
CA GLN A 58 3.21 -17.96 21.67
C GLN A 58 4.57 -18.48 21.18
N ASP A 59 4.69 -18.82 19.90
CA ASP A 59 5.94 -19.26 19.27
C ASP A 59 6.82 -18.07 18.83
N ALA A 60 8.03 -17.96 19.37
CA ALA A 60 8.95 -16.88 19.04
C ALA A 60 9.38 -16.82 17.57
N GLN A 61 9.56 -17.98 16.92
CA GLN A 61 9.98 -18.05 15.52
C GLN A 61 8.85 -17.55 14.62
N THR A 62 7.65 -18.07 14.85
CA THR A 62 6.47 -17.74 14.07
C THR A 62 5.98 -16.30 14.35
N ARG A 63 6.09 -15.81 15.60
CA ARG A 63 5.77 -14.41 15.96
C ARG A 63 6.51 -13.39 15.10
N ASN A 64 7.82 -13.58 14.90
CA ASN A 64 8.63 -12.64 14.13
C ASN A 64 8.17 -12.60 12.67
N MET A 65 7.95 -13.76 12.06
CA MET A 65 7.39 -13.88 10.70
C MET A 65 5.99 -13.27 10.60
N ALA A 66 5.15 -13.51 11.61
CA ALA A 66 3.78 -13.03 11.65
C ALA A 66 3.68 -11.51 11.85
N SER A 67 4.68 -10.83 12.43
CA SER A 67 4.57 -9.41 12.80
C SER A 67 4.32 -8.48 11.61
N GLN A 68 5.12 -8.58 10.55
CA GLN A 68 4.96 -7.78 9.33
C GLN A 68 3.69 -8.16 8.56
N MET A 69 3.34 -9.45 8.55
CA MET A 69 2.10 -9.93 7.96
C MET A 69 0.89 -9.38 8.73
N LEU A 70 0.91 -9.43 10.07
CA LEU A 70 -0.14 -8.91 10.93
C LEU A 70 -0.33 -7.41 10.73
N ALA A 71 0.75 -6.63 10.68
CA ALA A 71 0.69 -5.22 10.37
C ALA A 71 0.03 -4.97 9.00
N THR A 72 0.42 -5.74 7.99
CA THR A 72 -0.18 -5.67 6.65
C THR A 72 -1.68 -5.98 6.68
N HIS A 73 -2.10 -7.00 7.41
CA HIS A 73 -3.52 -7.39 7.53
C HIS A 73 -4.34 -6.38 8.34
N LEU A 74 -3.77 -5.77 9.37
CA LEU A 74 -4.39 -4.64 10.06
C LEU A 74 -4.63 -3.48 9.09
N GLY A 75 -3.66 -3.19 8.22
CA GLY A 75 -3.83 -2.22 7.14
C GLY A 75 -4.96 -2.60 6.19
N PHE A 76 -5.06 -3.88 5.81
CA PHE A 76 -6.13 -4.38 4.93
C PHE A 76 -7.51 -4.20 5.58
N LEU A 77 -7.60 -4.48 6.87
CA LEU A 77 -8.85 -4.51 7.65
C LEU A 77 -9.22 -3.15 8.26
N GLY A 78 -8.72 -2.04 7.70
CA GLY A 78 -9.12 -0.69 8.11
C GLY A 78 -8.57 -0.23 9.46
N ARG A 79 -7.45 -0.81 9.91
CA ARG A 79 -6.75 -0.47 11.16
C ARG A 79 -5.35 0.10 10.88
N PRO A 80 -5.21 1.17 10.07
CA PRO A 80 -3.90 1.66 9.62
C PRO A 80 -2.99 2.12 10.76
N LEU A 81 -3.54 2.66 11.85
CA LEU A 81 -2.74 3.09 13.00
C LEU A 81 -2.22 1.92 13.82
N ASP A 82 -2.99 0.83 13.93
CA ASP A 82 -2.50 -0.38 14.57
C ASP A 82 -1.49 -1.12 13.71
N ALA A 83 -1.63 -1.06 12.39
CA ALA A 83 -0.61 -1.57 11.46
C ALA A 83 0.74 -0.91 11.71
N LEU A 84 0.76 0.42 11.87
CA LEU A 84 1.97 1.19 12.21
C LEU A 84 2.55 0.81 13.58
N ARG A 85 1.70 0.54 14.58
CA ARG A 85 2.13 0.10 15.93
C ARG A 85 2.64 -1.33 15.96
N ALA A 86 2.08 -2.21 15.13
CA ALA A 86 2.44 -3.62 15.06
C ALA A 86 3.79 -3.85 14.36
N PHE A 87 4.20 -2.94 13.47
CA PHE A 87 5.48 -3.00 12.78
C PHE A 87 6.13 -1.60 12.68
N PRO A 88 6.62 -1.05 13.82
CA PRO A 88 7.19 0.29 13.83
C PRO A 88 8.57 0.29 13.16
N TYR A 89 8.76 1.12 12.14
CA TYR A 89 10.09 1.37 11.61
C TYR A 89 10.84 2.38 12.49
N ARG A 90 11.75 1.87 13.32
CA ARG A 90 12.59 2.69 14.22
C ARG A 90 13.98 2.88 13.61
N ARG A 91 14.17 3.91 12.78
CA ARG A 91 15.52 4.48 12.49
C ARG A 91 15.50 5.66 11.51
N SER A 92 16.02 6.80 11.96
CA SER A 92 16.96 7.63 11.20
C SER A 92 17.64 8.58 12.18
N ASN A 93 18.93 8.37 12.46
CA ASN A 93 19.75 9.25 13.30
C ASN A 93 20.38 10.38 12.44
N GLU A 94 19.61 10.99 11.53
CA GLU A 94 20.12 12.13 10.76
C GLU A 94 20.23 13.34 11.69
N PRO A 95 21.37 14.04 11.75
CA PRO A 95 21.51 15.25 12.56
C PRO A 95 20.56 16.34 12.07
N ASP A 96 19.87 17.03 12.99
CA ASP A 96 18.88 18.06 12.66
C ASP A 96 19.44 19.22 11.80
N SER A 97 20.75 19.48 11.86
CA SER A 97 21.41 20.53 11.06
C SER A 97 21.47 20.23 9.56
N ALA A 98 21.20 18.99 9.13
CA ALA A 98 21.23 18.60 7.72
C ALA A 98 19.82 18.58 7.06
N LEU A 99 18.76 18.82 7.84
CA LEU A 99 17.39 18.74 7.37
C LEU A 99 16.89 20.08 6.77
N PRO A 100 15.98 20.04 5.79
CA PRO A 100 15.32 21.23 5.28
C PRO A 100 14.67 22.10 6.36
N SER A 101 14.70 23.43 6.16
CA SER A 101 14.02 24.39 7.03
C SER A 101 13.17 25.39 6.23
N PRO A 102 12.04 25.89 6.79
CA PRO A 102 11.13 26.80 6.11
C PRO A 102 11.76 28.08 5.50
N PRO A 103 12.81 28.68 6.08
CA PRO A 103 13.47 29.84 5.47
C PRO A 103 14.15 29.53 4.13
N ALA A 104 14.69 28.31 3.95
CA ALA A 104 15.44 27.92 2.75
C ALA A 104 14.64 27.00 1.80
N TRP A 105 13.54 26.44 2.26
CA TRP A 105 12.74 25.46 1.53
C TRP A 105 11.25 25.82 1.56
N ILE A 106 10.50 25.27 0.62
CA ILE A 106 9.05 25.38 0.56
C ILE A 106 8.43 24.01 0.29
N ALA A 107 7.34 23.70 1.00
CA ALA A 107 6.53 22.52 0.69
C ALA A 107 5.56 22.86 -0.45
N VAL A 108 5.46 21.97 -1.44
CA VAL A 108 4.48 22.06 -2.53
C VAL A 108 3.79 20.71 -2.70
N PRO A 109 2.52 20.67 -3.15
CA PRO A 109 1.83 19.41 -3.40
C PRO A 109 2.63 18.49 -4.32
N ALA A 110 2.94 17.28 -3.86
CA ALA A 110 3.78 16.33 -4.58
C ALA A 110 3.15 15.95 -5.91
N SER A 111 1.83 15.76 -5.94
CA SER A 111 1.10 15.40 -7.17
C SER A 111 1.22 16.47 -8.28
N GLU A 112 1.36 17.74 -7.92
CA GLU A 112 1.54 18.84 -8.86
C GLU A 112 2.97 18.90 -9.38
N TRP A 113 3.94 18.81 -8.47
CA TRP A 113 5.35 18.81 -8.86
C TRP A 113 5.72 17.59 -9.70
N ILE A 114 5.27 16.39 -9.34
CA ILE A 114 5.51 15.16 -10.13
C ILE A 114 4.87 15.31 -11.51
N ALA A 115 3.64 15.83 -11.59
CA ALA A 115 2.98 16.08 -12.87
C ALA A 115 3.72 17.13 -13.73
N SER A 116 4.41 18.10 -13.12
CA SER A 116 5.24 19.05 -13.88
C SER A 116 6.54 18.43 -14.39
N GLN A 117 7.09 17.42 -13.70
CA GLN A 117 8.26 16.66 -14.18
C GLN A 117 7.89 15.66 -15.28
N ALA A 118 6.62 15.26 -15.34
CA ALA A 118 6.13 14.15 -16.14
C ALA A 118 6.51 14.19 -17.62
N ASP A 119 6.72 15.35 -18.23
CA ASP A 119 7.09 15.46 -19.65
C ASP A 119 8.55 15.03 -19.91
N ALA A 120 9.43 15.10 -18.92
CA ALA A 120 10.82 14.69 -19.02
C ALA A 120 11.03 13.18 -18.80
N PHE A 121 10.06 12.49 -18.21
CA PHE A 121 10.19 11.09 -17.81
C PHE A 121 9.14 10.20 -18.47
N ARG A 122 9.58 9.07 -19.02
CA ARG A 122 8.66 8.03 -19.52
C ARG A 122 8.24 7.06 -18.42
N VAL A 123 9.02 6.96 -17.35
CA VAL A 123 8.75 6.08 -16.22
C VAL A 123 8.84 6.89 -14.94
N VAL A 124 7.76 6.88 -14.18
CA VAL A 124 7.69 7.47 -12.84
C VAL A 124 7.45 6.34 -11.87
N LEU A 125 8.33 6.20 -10.88
CA LEU A 125 8.25 5.16 -9.86
C LEU A 125 7.94 5.79 -8.52
N VAL A 126 6.91 5.29 -7.85
CA VAL A 126 6.48 5.73 -6.53
C VAL A 126 6.52 4.52 -5.61
N ASN A 127 7.28 4.58 -4.51
CA ASN A 127 7.34 3.45 -3.61
C ASN A 127 6.22 3.47 -2.56
N GLU A 128 5.89 2.32 -2.01
CA GLU A 128 4.87 2.16 -0.98
C GLU A 128 5.39 1.29 0.15
N ALA A 129 4.70 1.34 1.29
CA ALA A 129 4.95 0.43 2.38
C ALA A 129 3.72 -0.44 2.56
N HIS A 130 3.86 -1.75 2.37
CA HIS A 130 2.72 -2.68 2.31
C HIS A 130 1.74 -2.60 3.50
N HIS A 131 2.26 -2.25 4.67
CA HIS A 131 1.50 -2.10 5.93
C HIS A 131 1.06 -0.66 6.24
N VAL A 132 1.36 0.32 5.37
CA VAL A 132 1.01 1.74 5.53
C VAL A 132 0.20 2.22 4.32
N PRO A 133 -1.12 1.98 4.30
CA PRO A 133 -1.98 2.36 3.18
C PRO A 133 -1.96 3.86 2.84
N GLN A 134 -1.56 4.73 3.77
CA GLN A 134 -1.37 6.17 3.50
C GLN A 134 -0.42 6.42 2.31
N THR A 135 0.58 5.55 2.10
CA THR A 135 1.50 5.64 0.95
C THR A 135 0.82 5.41 -0.40
N ARG A 136 -0.43 4.96 -0.44
CA ARG A 136 -1.19 4.77 -1.69
C ARG A 136 -1.91 6.04 -2.13
N VAL A 137 -2.18 6.95 -1.19
CA VAL A 137 -2.92 8.20 -1.44
C VAL A 137 -2.26 9.06 -2.51
N LEU A 138 -0.93 9.21 -2.45
CA LEU A 138 -0.18 9.94 -3.49
C LEU A 138 -0.41 9.32 -4.87
N THR A 139 -0.27 7.99 -4.99
CA THR A 139 -0.40 7.30 -6.28
C THR A 139 -1.82 7.45 -6.84
N VAL A 140 -2.85 7.37 -5.99
CA VAL A 140 -4.24 7.64 -6.40
C VAL A 140 -4.39 9.07 -6.93
N SER A 141 -3.81 10.07 -6.24
CA SER A 141 -3.86 11.48 -6.68
C SER A 141 -3.13 11.74 -8.01
N LEU A 142 -2.13 10.92 -8.33
CA LEU A 142 -1.32 11.06 -9.54
C LEU A 142 -2.04 10.57 -10.79
N LEU A 143 -2.94 9.60 -10.68
CA LEU A 143 -3.55 8.93 -11.84
C LEU A 143 -4.15 9.92 -12.85
N GLN A 144 -5.04 10.81 -12.42
CA GLN A 144 -5.68 11.75 -13.35
C GLN A 144 -4.66 12.72 -13.97
N ARG A 145 -3.72 13.22 -13.17
CA ARG A 145 -2.72 14.21 -13.60
C ARG A 145 -1.74 13.59 -14.59
N LEU A 146 -1.23 12.40 -14.31
CA LEU A 146 -0.33 11.68 -15.21
C LEU A 146 -1.05 11.16 -16.45
N ARG A 147 -2.32 10.78 -16.35
CA ARG A 147 -3.13 10.42 -17.53
C ARG A 147 -3.20 11.59 -18.52
N ALA A 148 -3.42 12.81 -18.02
CA ALA A 148 -3.40 14.03 -18.82
C ALA A 148 -2.01 14.34 -19.43
N LYS A 149 -0.94 13.80 -18.84
CA LYS A 149 0.45 13.86 -19.33
C LYS A 149 0.84 12.68 -20.23
N GLY A 150 -0.13 11.91 -20.71
CA GLY A 150 0.08 10.82 -21.66
C GLY A 150 0.53 9.50 -21.03
N TYR A 151 0.46 9.35 -19.70
CA TYR A 151 0.68 8.05 -19.07
C TYR A 151 -0.47 7.11 -19.42
N THR A 152 -0.13 5.94 -19.94
CA THR A 152 -1.09 4.97 -20.46
C THR A 152 -1.12 3.69 -19.64
N HIS A 153 -0.05 3.38 -18.92
CA HIS A 153 0.06 2.14 -18.14
C HIS A 153 0.23 2.43 -16.65
N LEU A 154 -0.41 1.61 -15.84
CA LEU A 154 -0.17 1.52 -14.40
C LEU A 154 0.39 0.13 -14.09
N ALA A 155 1.64 0.10 -13.64
CA ALA A 155 2.30 -1.09 -13.13
C ALA A 155 2.24 -1.07 -11.60
N VAL A 156 1.69 -2.11 -10.97
CA VAL A 156 1.66 -2.20 -9.50
C VAL A 156 2.22 -3.53 -9.00
N GLU A 157 2.96 -3.48 -7.90
CA GLU A 157 3.44 -4.66 -7.17
C GLU A 157 2.24 -5.38 -6.57
N ALA A 158 1.85 -6.49 -7.20
CA ALA A 158 0.84 -7.46 -6.76
C ALA A 158 0.36 -8.32 -7.93
N LEU A 159 0.41 -7.77 -9.15
CA LEU A 159 -0.22 -8.35 -10.33
C LEU A 159 0.73 -9.35 -11.00
N LEU A 160 0.33 -10.62 -11.01
CA LEU A 160 1.06 -11.72 -11.64
C LEU A 160 1.07 -11.60 -13.16
N ASN A 161 2.26 -11.66 -13.75
CA ASN A 161 2.45 -11.61 -15.19
C ASN A 161 2.35 -13.01 -15.82
N ASN A 162 1.13 -13.54 -15.89
CA ASN A 162 0.81 -14.85 -16.47
C ASN A 162 0.08 -14.76 -17.83
N GLY A 163 0.04 -13.57 -18.43
CA GLY A 163 -0.62 -13.32 -19.72
C GLY A 163 -2.15 -13.19 -19.66
N THR A 164 -2.74 -13.06 -18.47
CA THR A 164 -4.19 -12.84 -18.29
C THR A 164 -4.50 -11.42 -17.82
N ASP A 165 -5.72 -10.93 -18.10
CA ASP A 165 -6.20 -9.67 -17.52
C ASP A 165 -6.26 -9.82 -15.99
N PRO A 166 -5.57 -8.98 -15.19
CA PRO A 166 -5.59 -9.06 -13.74
C PRO A 166 -6.94 -8.71 -13.11
N MET A 167 -7.85 -8.05 -13.85
CA MET A 167 -9.20 -7.70 -13.40
C MET A 167 -10.26 -8.04 -14.47
N PRO A 168 -10.49 -9.33 -14.75
CA PRO A 168 -11.37 -9.76 -15.84
C PRO A 168 -12.83 -9.34 -15.64
N ASN A 169 -13.27 -9.19 -14.38
CA ASN A 169 -14.62 -8.72 -14.02
C ASN A 169 -14.72 -7.19 -13.92
N GLY A 170 -13.63 -6.46 -14.20
CA GLY A 170 -13.57 -5.00 -14.16
C GLY A 170 -13.30 -4.40 -12.77
N TYR A 171 -13.16 -5.22 -11.73
CA TYR A 171 -12.87 -4.81 -10.36
C TYR A 171 -11.86 -5.76 -9.68
N PRO A 172 -11.17 -5.31 -8.61
CA PRO A 172 -10.25 -6.15 -7.84
C PRO A 172 -10.99 -7.20 -7.02
N GLU A 173 -10.42 -8.40 -7.00
CA GLU A 173 -10.86 -9.55 -6.19
C GLU A 173 -9.70 -10.04 -5.33
N ARG A 174 -9.97 -10.95 -4.38
CA ARG A 174 -8.92 -11.52 -3.52
C ARG A 174 -7.75 -12.13 -4.30
N ARG A 175 -8.02 -12.68 -5.49
CA ARG A 175 -7.03 -13.31 -6.39
C ARG A 175 -6.24 -12.30 -7.24
N THR A 176 -6.66 -11.04 -7.32
CA THR A 176 -5.97 -10.01 -8.11
C THR A 176 -4.54 -9.79 -7.62
N GLY A 177 -4.32 -9.88 -6.31
CA GLY A 177 -3.00 -9.91 -5.70
C GLY A 177 -3.05 -9.54 -4.22
N ILE A 178 -2.01 -9.92 -3.46
CA ILE A 178 -2.04 -9.80 -1.99
C ILE A 178 -2.25 -8.36 -1.50
N TYR A 179 -1.52 -7.40 -2.06
CA TYR A 179 -1.62 -6.00 -1.62
C TYR A 179 -2.90 -5.31 -2.10
N THR A 180 -3.51 -5.83 -3.18
CA THR A 180 -4.79 -5.33 -3.70
C THR A 180 -5.98 -5.63 -2.80
N ARG A 181 -5.81 -6.49 -1.79
CA ARG A 181 -6.84 -6.80 -0.79
C ARG A 181 -7.12 -5.65 0.18
N GLU A 182 -6.27 -4.64 0.18
CA GLU A 182 -6.50 -3.41 0.92
C GLU A 182 -7.42 -2.46 0.13
N PRO A 183 -8.45 -1.86 0.76
CA PRO A 183 -9.44 -1.05 0.05
C PRO A 183 -8.91 0.16 -0.73
N VAL A 184 -7.88 0.88 -0.24
CA VAL A 184 -7.29 2.02 -0.96
C VAL A 184 -6.44 1.55 -2.15
N PHE A 185 -5.73 0.42 -2.03
CA PHE A 185 -5.06 -0.22 -3.17
C PHE A 185 -6.09 -0.68 -4.21
N ALA A 186 -7.18 -1.32 -3.78
CA ALA A 186 -8.25 -1.71 -4.69
C ALA A 186 -8.85 -0.50 -5.42
N GLU A 187 -9.04 0.62 -4.72
CA GLU A 187 -9.46 1.89 -5.33
C GLU A 187 -8.47 2.42 -6.36
N LEU A 188 -7.16 2.32 -6.10
CA LEU A 188 -6.14 2.69 -7.07
C LEU A 188 -6.36 1.97 -8.40
N LEU A 189 -6.69 0.69 -8.39
CA LEU A 189 -6.94 -0.09 -9.61
C LEU A 189 -8.27 0.24 -10.27
N ARG A 190 -9.34 0.43 -9.48
CA ARG A 190 -10.64 0.88 -9.99
C ARG A 190 -10.52 2.24 -10.69
N GLU A 191 -9.84 3.19 -10.07
CA GLU A 191 -9.62 4.53 -10.60
C GLU A 191 -8.75 4.51 -11.86
N ALA A 192 -7.69 3.69 -11.87
CA ALA A 192 -6.85 3.52 -13.06
C ALA A 192 -7.67 3.00 -14.25
N ARG A 193 -8.47 1.95 -14.04
CA ARG A 193 -9.37 1.40 -15.07
C ARG A 193 -10.39 2.43 -15.54
N ARG A 194 -11.01 3.19 -14.62
CA ARG A 194 -11.96 4.27 -14.95
C ARG A 194 -11.34 5.36 -15.80
N LEU A 195 -10.07 5.71 -15.55
CA LEU A 195 -9.31 6.70 -16.32
C LEU A 195 -8.71 6.13 -17.61
N GLY A 196 -8.93 4.86 -17.91
CA GLY A 196 -8.46 4.20 -19.11
C GLY A 196 -6.96 3.91 -19.11
N TYR A 197 -6.38 3.61 -17.95
CA TYR A 197 -5.06 2.99 -17.85
C TYR A 197 -5.14 1.51 -18.24
N GLU A 198 -4.11 1.04 -18.92
CA GLU A 198 -3.81 -0.39 -19.05
C GLU A 198 -3.04 -0.84 -17.78
N LEU A 199 -3.58 -1.84 -17.09
CA LEU A 199 -2.86 -2.45 -15.97
C LEU A 199 -1.73 -3.30 -16.52
N LEU A 200 -0.53 -3.10 -16.01
CA LEU A 200 0.68 -3.82 -16.38
C LEU A 200 1.12 -4.75 -15.25
N PRO A 201 0.80 -6.06 -15.31
CA PRO A 201 1.38 -7.05 -14.44
C PRO A 201 2.88 -7.15 -14.66
N TYR A 202 3.67 -7.00 -13.60
CA TYR A 202 5.12 -7.09 -13.68
C TYR A 202 5.72 -8.06 -12.66
N GLU A 203 4.92 -8.64 -11.77
CA GLU A 203 5.43 -9.75 -10.93
C GLU A 203 5.69 -10.96 -11.82
N PRO A 204 6.92 -11.51 -11.83
CA PRO A 204 7.23 -12.69 -12.60
C PRO A 204 6.38 -13.88 -12.12
N ASP A 205 6.01 -14.77 -13.04
CA ASP A 205 5.36 -16.02 -12.67
C ASP A 205 6.30 -16.85 -11.77
N HIS A 206 5.82 -17.21 -10.59
CA HIS A 206 6.61 -17.92 -9.58
C HIS A 206 6.65 -19.41 -9.89
N VAL A 207 7.46 -19.81 -10.87
CA VAL A 207 7.75 -21.23 -11.14
C VAL A 207 9.02 -21.64 -10.39
N GLY A 208 8.85 -22.20 -9.19
CA GLY A 208 9.94 -22.72 -8.36
C GLY A 208 10.58 -21.67 -7.44
N GLU A 209 11.74 -22.01 -6.88
CA GLU A 209 12.53 -21.08 -6.06
C GLU A 209 13.09 -19.96 -6.94
N GLN A 210 12.86 -18.71 -6.52
CA GLN A 210 13.33 -17.53 -7.21
C GLN A 210 14.16 -16.67 -6.25
N THR A 211 15.37 -16.28 -6.66
CA THR A 211 16.19 -15.35 -5.88
C THR A 211 15.64 -13.93 -5.98
N GLN A 212 15.99 -13.07 -5.01
CA GLN A 212 15.59 -11.66 -5.07
C GLN A 212 16.06 -11.00 -6.38
N GLN A 213 17.32 -11.20 -6.80
CA GLN A 213 17.84 -10.65 -8.05
C GLN A 213 17.06 -11.13 -9.28
N GLN A 214 16.67 -12.41 -9.34
CA GLN A 214 15.84 -12.92 -10.43
C GLN A 214 14.47 -12.24 -10.47
N ARG A 215 13.91 -11.90 -9.29
CA ARG A 215 12.67 -11.15 -9.19
C ARG A 215 12.84 -9.72 -9.70
N GLU A 216 13.81 -8.96 -9.21
CA GLU A 216 14.08 -7.58 -9.67
C GLU A 216 14.28 -7.52 -11.20
N THR A 217 15.07 -8.47 -11.73
CA THR A 217 15.34 -8.57 -13.17
C THR A 217 14.09 -8.89 -13.98
N GLY A 218 13.24 -9.79 -13.47
CA GLY A 218 11.99 -10.17 -14.12
C GLY A 218 10.99 -9.03 -14.17
N GLN A 219 10.84 -8.31 -13.05
CA GLN A 219 10.00 -7.12 -12.94
C GLN A 219 10.45 -6.02 -13.91
N ALA A 220 11.74 -5.72 -13.94
CA ALA A 220 12.31 -4.73 -14.85
C ALA A 220 12.11 -5.12 -16.32
N ARG A 221 12.30 -6.40 -16.66
CA ARG A 221 12.10 -6.90 -18.03
C ARG A 221 10.65 -6.76 -18.50
N ALA A 222 9.68 -7.01 -17.64
CA ALA A 222 8.25 -6.85 -17.98
C ALA A 222 7.93 -5.39 -18.35
N ILE A 223 8.44 -4.44 -17.55
CA ILE A 223 8.26 -3.00 -17.81
C ILE A 223 9.01 -2.57 -19.08
N ALA A 224 10.27 -3.00 -19.24
CA ALA A 224 11.09 -2.69 -20.41
C ALA A 224 10.47 -3.19 -21.73
N ALA A 225 9.83 -4.37 -21.71
CA ALA A 225 9.17 -4.94 -22.89
C ALA A 225 8.05 -4.02 -23.42
N VAL A 226 7.24 -3.43 -22.53
CA VAL A 226 6.19 -2.46 -22.92
C VAL A 226 6.80 -1.19 -23.52
N LEU A 227 7.87 -0.68 -22.91
CA LEU A 227 8.56 0.54 -23.36
C LEU A 227 9.22 0.36 -24.74
N ALA A 228 9.71 -0.85 -25.03
CA ALA A 228 10.31 -1.22 -26.31
C ALA A 228 9.25 -1.45 -27.40
N GLY A 229 8.10 -2.05 -27.04
CA GLY A 229 6.99 -2.29 -27.98
C GLY A 229 6.29 -1.01 -28.44
N ASN A 230 6.29 0.04 -27.61
CA ASN A 230 5.75 1.34 -27.98
C ASN A 230 6.60 2.50 -27.38
N PRO A 231 7.38 3.21 -28.20
CA PRO A 231 8.20 4.34 -27.76
C PRO A 231 7.42 5.52 -27.15
N GLN A 232 6.11 5.60 -27.37
CA GLN A 232 5.23 6.62 -26.78
C GLN A 232 4.63 6.19 -25.43
N SER A 233 4.81 4.93 -25.02
CA SER A 233 4.31 4.48 -23.72
C SER A 233 5.01 5.22 -22.58
N LYS A 234 4.19 5.71 -21.66
CA LYS A 234 4.60 6.27 -20.37
C LYS A 234 3.91 5.49 -19.25
N ILE A 235 4.69 5.10 -18.25
CA ILE A 235 4.32 4.11 -17.24
C ILE A 235 4.47 4.72 -15.85
N LEU A 236 3.39 4.65 -15.06
CA LEU A 236 3.44 4.89 -13.62
C LEU A 236 3.67 3.54 -12.95
N VAL A 237 4.72 3.43 -12.13
CA VAL A 237 5.07 2.22 -11.39
C VAL A 237 4.85 2.47 -9.90
N HIS A 238 4.10 1.59 -9.26
CA HIS A 238 3.84 1.59 -7.82
C HIS A 238 4.42 0.32 -7.20
N ALA A 239 5.51 0.44 -6.44
CA ALA A 239 6.27 -0.71 -5.95
C ALA A 239 6.59 -0.60 -4.45
N GLY A 240 6.84 -1.71 -3.79
CA GLY A 240 7.26 -1.78 -2.41
C GLY A 240 8.67 -1.22 -2.19
N TYR A 241 8.82 -0.38 -1.17
CA TYR A 241 10.10 -0.04 -0.55
C TYR A 241 11.25 0.25 -1.54
N ALA A 242 12.23 -0.65 -1.59
CA ALA A 242 13.52 -0.46 -2.24
C ALA A 242 13.52 -0.81 -3.74
N HIS A 243 12.44 -1.39 -4.28
CA HIS A 243 12.37 -1.77 -5.70
C HIS A 243 12.62 -0.58 -6.65
N ILE A 244 12.30 0.64 -6.22
CA ILE A 244 12.47 1.85 -7.03
C ILE A 244 13.85 2.50 -6.88
N GLY A 245 14.74 1.95 -6.05
CA GLY A 245 16.03 2.57 -5.71
C GLY A 245 17.00 2.59 -6.89
N GLU A 246 17.77 3.67 -7.02
CA GLU A 246 18.75 3.87 -8.08
C GLU A 246 20.18 3.45 -7.69
N ALA A 247 20.34 2.95 -6.46
CA ALA A 247 21.57 2.38 -5.95
C ALA A 247 21.28 1.08 -5.18
N GLN A 248 22.31 0.24 -5.03
CA GLN A 248 22.21 -1.05 -4.36
C GLN A 248 22.10 -0.88 -2.84
N ALA A 249 20.91 -0.54 -2.38
CA ALA A 249 20.56 -0.34 -0.98
C ALA A 249 19.12 -0.78 -0.70
N GLY A 250 18.88 -1.29 0.51
CA GLY A 250 17.53 -1.68 0.96
C GLY A 250 17.04 -3.05 0.47
N LEU A 251 17.83 -3.76 -0.34
CA LEU A 251 17.67 -5.17 -0.71
C LEU A 251 18.86 -5.99 -0.17
N PRO A 252 18.79 -7.35 -0.20
CA PRO A 252 19.95 -8.21 0.04
C PRO A 252 21.18 -7.80 -0.77
N GLU A 253 22.38 -8.04 -0.23
CA GLU A 253 23.65 -7.59 -0.84
C GLU A 253 23.88 -8.13 -2.26
N ASP A 254 23.27 -9.23 -2.64
CA ASP A 254 23.38 -9.85 -3.97
C ASP A 254 22.26 -9.42 -4.94
N ALA A 255 21.42 -8.47 -4.54
CA ALA A 255 20.29 -7.98 -5.33
C ALA A 255 20.36 -6.48 -5.62
N ARG A 256 20.20 -6.13 -6.90
CA ARG A 256 20.06 -4.76 -7.40
C ARG A 256 18.59 -4.45 -7.61
N PRO A 257 18.08 -3.30 -7.13
CA PRO A 257 16.69 -2.91 -7.34
C PRO A 257 16.20 -2.95 -8.79
N MET A 258 14.91 -3.24 -8.95
CA MET A 258 14.19 -3.23 -10.22
C MET A 258 14.42 -1.93 -11.00
N ALA A 259 14.44 -0.76 -10.36
CA ALA A 259 14.73 0.50 -11.05
C ALA A 259 16.13 0.55 -11.68
N MET A 260 17.17 0.02 -11.01
CA MET A 260 18.51 -0.07 -11.60
C MET A 260 18.53 -1.00 -12.82
N GLU A 261 17.88 -2.16 -12.71
CA GLU A 261 17.75 -3.11 -13.82
C GLU A 261 16.96 -2.50 -14.99
N LEU A 262 15.90 -1.74 -14.70
CA LEU A 262 15.06 -1.09 -15.69
C LEU A 262 15.81 0.04 -16.41
N ALA A 263 16.51 0.90 -15.67
CA ALA A 263 17.34 1.96 -16.25
C ALA A 263 18.42 1.37 -17.17
N THR A 264 19.10 0.31 -16.71
CA THR A 264 20.14 -0.37 -17.48
C THR A 264 19.58 -1.00 -18.76
N SER A 265 18.45 -1.71 -18.67
CA SER A 265 17.89 -2.45 -19.81
C SER A 265 17.13 -1.58 -20.80
N SER A 266 16.51 -0.48 -20.36
CA SER A 266 15.77 0.44 -21.22
C SER A 266 16.59 1.62 -21.75
N GLY A 267 17.70 1.96 -21.08
CA GLY A 267 18.50 3.16 -21.36
C GLY A 267 17.78 4.48 -21.05
N LEU A 268 16.68 4.44 -20.29
CA LEU A 268 15.88 5.62 -19.95
C LEU A 268 16.27 6.17 -18.58
N SER A 269 16.22 7.49 -18.45
CA SER A 269 16.13 8.15 -17.14
C SER A 269 14.77 7.86 -16.51
N LEU A 270 14.80 7.55 -15.21
CA LEU A 270 13.64 7.27 -14.39
C LEU A 270 13.42 8.45 -13.44
N LEU A 271 12.19 8.64 -12.94
CA LEU A 271 11.92 9.52 -11.80
C LEU A 271 11.52 8.66 -10.61
N SER A 272 12.38 8.56 -9.59
CA SER A 272 12.16 7.76 -8.38
C SER A 272 11.68 8.63 -7.20
N ILE A 273 10.48 8.33 -6.71
CA ILE A 273 9.79 9.10 -5.68
C ILE A 273 9.64 8.25 -4.41
N ASP A 274 10.37 8.64 -3.37
CA ASP A 274 10.34 7.96 -2.09
C ASP A 274 9.37 8.62 -1.11
N GLN A 275 8.45 7.84 -0.57
CA GLN A 275 7.61 8.20 0.58
C GLN A 275 7.78 7.20 1.73
N THR A 276 8.69 6.23 1.58
CA THR A 276 8.92 5.17 2.56
C THR A 276 9.98 5.55 3.59
N SER A 277 11.05 6.24 3.20
CA SER A 277 12.09 6.64 4.16
C SER A 277 11.66 7.79 5.08
N THR A 278 10.60 8.51 4.70
CA THR A 278 10.00 9.66 5.40
C THR A 278 8.63 9.36 6.01
N ARG A 279 8.29 8.07 6.20
CA ARG A 279 7.01 7.70 6.84
C ARG A 279 6.93 8.27 8.25
N SER A 280 5.80 8.91 8.55
CA SER A 280 5.44 9.36 9.89
C SER A 280 4.83 8.21 10.70
N TYR A 281 5.14 8.14 12.00
CA TYR A 281 4.48 7.23 12.95
C TYR A 281 3.71 8.05 13.98
N GLU A 282 2.51 7.59 14.32
CA GLU A 282 1.66 8.22 15.34
C GLU A 282 1.89 7.65 16.76
N ALA A 283 3.12 7.24 17.05
CA ALA A 283 3.50 6.85 18.40
C ALA A 283 4.33 7.97 19.02
N ALA A 284 3.95 8.42 20.22
CA ALA A 284 4.61 9.53 20.91
C ALA A 284 6.12 9.27 21.18
N ASP A 285 6.57 8.02 21.08
CA ASP A 285 7.96 7.58 21.25
C ASP A 285 8.75 7.46 19.94
N ILE A 286 8.13 7.65 18.76
CA ILE A 286 8.79 7.48 17.46
C ILE A 286 8.87 8.82 16.73
N ASP A 287 9.98 9.53 16.91
CA ASP A 287 10.28 10.76 16.20
C ASP A 287 11.02 10.48 14.88
N THR A 288 10.28 10.55 13.76
CA THR A 288 10.85 10.36 12.42
C THR A 288 11.15 11.68 11.74
N VAL A 289 12.20 11.70 10.89
CA VAL A 289 12.52 12.86 10.03
C VAL A 289 11.29 13.34 9.25
N GLY A 290 10.53 12.41 8.68
CA GLY A 290 9.33 12.74 7.94
C GLY A 290 8.25 13.40 8.79
N GLN A 291 8.00 12.91 10.00
CA GLN A 291 7.04 13.54 10.91
C GLN A 291 7.50 14.93 11.39
N ARG A 292 8.79 15.11 11.70
CA ARG A 292 9.34 16.43 12.07
C ARG A 292 9.14 17.43 10.94
N LEU A 293 9.53 17.06 9.72
CA LEU A 293 9.41 17.91 8.55
C LEU A 293 7.93 18.17 8.21
N ALA A 294 7.07 17.16 8.23
CA ALA A 294 5.64 17.33 7.97
C ALA A 294 5.00 18.34 8.95
N LYS A 295 5.35 18.29 10.23
CA LYS A 295 4.91 19.28 11.24
C LYS A 295 5.51 20.66 10.99
N GLN A 296 6.81 20.75 10.73
CA GLN A 296 7.54 22.00 10.54
C GLN A 296 7.06 22.78 9.31
N PHE A 297 6.68 22.08 8.24
CA PHE A 297 6.18 22.65 7.00
C PHE A 297 4.65 22.68 6.91
N VAL A 298 3.94 22.21 7.95
CA VAL A 298 2.46 22.17 8.04
C VAL A 298 1.85 21.45 6.83
N VAL A 299 2.33 20.23 6.59
CA VAL A 299 1.92 19.39 5.45
C VAL A 299 0.54 18.78 5.70
N ASP A 300 -0.45 19.13 4.87
CA ASP A 300 -1.83 18.65 4.90
C ASP A 300 -2.19 17.73 3.71
N THR A 301 -1.36 17.76 2.65
CA THR A 301 -1.41 16.86 1.49
C THR A 301 -0.01 16.28 1.22
N PRO A 302 0.15 15.08 0.62
CA PRO A 302 1.47 14.59 0.23
C PRO A 302 2.28 15.65 -0.52
N SER A 303 3.44 16.02 0.00
CA SER A 303 4.19 17.20 -0.44
C SER A 303 5.67 16.91 -0.65
N VAL A 304 6.28 17.55 -1.63
CA VAL A 304 7.74 17.57 -1.80
C VAL A 304 8.29 18.89 -1.25
N LEU A 305 9.54 18.87 -0.80
CA LEU A 305 10.24 20.10 -0.41
C LEU A 305 11.13 20.57 -1.56
N LEU A 306 11.00 21.83 -1.94
CA LEU A 306 11.83 22.48 -2.96
C LEU A 306 12.71 23.55 -2.32
N ALA A 307 13.98 23.58 -2.70
CA ALA A 307 14.88 24.65 -2.30
C ALA A 307 14.37 25.97 -2.89
N ARG A 308 14.28 27.02 -2.08
CA ARG A 308 13.90 28.35 -2.56
C ARG A 308 14.94 28.93 -3.52
N ASP A 309 16.19 28.51 -3.34
CA ASP A 309 17.27 28.76 -4.30
C ASP A 309 17.31 27.62 -5.33
N GLY A 310 17.09 27.95 -6.60
CA GLY A 310 17.19 27.01 -7.73
C GLY A 310 16.04 25.99 -7.89
N GLY A 311 15.17 25.78 -6.90
CA GLY A 311 14.00 24.90 -7.02
C GLY A 311 14.30 23.40 -6.96
N THR A 312 15.52 23.01 -6.57
CA THR A 312 15.92 21.60 -6.45
C THR A 312 15.05 20.87 -5.43
N ALA A 313 14.56 19.68 -5.79
CA ALA A 313 13.77 18.86 -4.88
C ALA A 313 14.65 18.17 -3.83
N TRP A 314 14.15 18.07 -2.61
CA TRP A 314 14.84 17.40 -1.52
C TRP A 314 14.67 15.88 -1.60
N SER A 315 15.73 15.15 -1.28
CA SER A 315 15.70 13.70 -1.06
C SER A 315 16.34 13.39 0.30
N ASN A 316 15.67 12.55 1.08
CA ASN A 316 16.18 12.03 2.36
C ASN A 316 17.32 11.03 2.16
N LYS A 317 17.40 10.43 0.97
CA LYS A 317 18.47 9.51 0.54
C LYS A 317 18.97 9.92 -0.84
N PRO A 318 19.71 11.04 -0.96
CA PRO A 318 20.24 11.50 -2.24
C PRO A 318 21.09 10.41 -2.92
N GLY A 319 20.92 10.24 -4.23
CA GLY A 319 21.58 9.20 -5.01
C GLY A 319 20.94 7.82 -4.93
N LEU A 320 20.02 7.59 -3.97
CA LEU A 320 19.16 6.41 -3.96
C LEU A 320 17.78 6.72 -4.56
N TYR A 321 17.24 7.90 -4.30
CA TYR A 321 15.98 8.39 -4.86
C TYR A 321 16.10 9.87 -5.28
N ASP A 322 15.41 10.26 -6.36
CA ASP A 322 15.41 11.63 -6.87
C ASP A 322 14.75 12.62 -5.90
N VAL A 323 13.66 12.19 -5.26
CA VAL A 323 12.87 13.04 -4.37
C VAL A 323 12.25 12.25 -3.22
N SER A 324 12.13 12.91 -2.07
CA SER A 324 11.34 12.40 -0.95
C SER A 324 10.06 13.19 -0.74
N VAL A 325 8.98 12.48 -0.48
CA VAL A 325 7.65 13.03 -0.19
C VAL A 325 7.41 12.97 1.31
N LEU A 326 6.90 14.08 1.84
CA LEU A 326 6.34 14.15 3.18
C LEU A 326 4.86 13.82 3.11
N LEU A 327 4.44 12.82 3.89
CA LEU A 327 3.03 12.53 4.08
C LEU A 327 2.49 13.40 5.22
N PRO A 328 1.22 13.83 5.17
CA PRO A 328 0.59 14.54 6.26
C PRO A 328 0.77 13.75 7.56
N ALA A 329 1.26 14.43 8.59
CA ALA A 329 1.26 13.84 9.92
C ALA A 329 -0.19 13.60 10.29
N ALA A 330 -0.55 12.36 10.62
CA ALA A 330 -1.91 12.09 11.00
C ALA A 330 -2.20 12.85 12.33
N THR A 331 -3.36 13.50 12.36
CA THR A 331 -3.75 14.46 13.39
C THR A 331 -4.82 13.84 14.28
N GLY A 332 -4.47 13.58 15.53
CA GLY A 332 -5.43 13.23 16.58
C GLY A 332 -5.38 11.78 17.05
N SER A 333 -6.39 11.39 17.82
CA SER A 333 -6.53 10.04 18.41
C SER A 333 -7.55 9.18 17.69
N ALA A 334 -8.07 9.64 16.53
CA ALA A 334 -9.10 8.93 15.78
C ALA A 334 -8.53 7.61 15.23
N LEU A 335 -9.26 6.51 15.41
CA LEU A 335 -8.85 5.19 14.89
C LEU A 335 -8.71 5.18 13.36
N ARG A 336 -9.44 6.08 12.69
CA ARG A 336 -9.42 6.23 11.24
C ARG A 336 -9.03 7.66 10.84
N PRO A 337 -7.87 7.84 10.18
CA PRO A 337 -7.36 9.15 9.78
C PRO A 337 -8.04 9.73 8.53
N ASP A 338 -8.04 11.06 8.41
CA ASP A 338 -8.76 11.81 7.37
C ASP A 338 -8.27 11.56 5.93
N TRP A 339 -7.03 11.10 5.74
CA TRP A 339 -6.51 10.78 4.39
C TRP A 339 -7.29 9.65 3.71
N LEU A 340 -8.08 8.87 4.46
CA LEU A 340 -9.02 7.88 3.93
C LEU A 340 -10.16 8.51 3.11
N SER A 341 -10.37 9.83 3.23
CA SER A 341 -11.27 10.60 2.35
C SER A 341 -10.80 10.66 0.90
N LEU A 342 -9.53 10.34 0.63
CA LEU A 342 -8.92 10.42 -0.70
C LEU A 342 -9.18 11.77 -1.38
N ASP A 343 -8.83 12.86 -0.69
CA ASP A 343 -9.04 14.24 -1.15
C ASP A 343 -10.53 14.55 -1.40
N GLY A 344 -11.37 14.14 -0.45
CA GLY A 344 -12.82 14.36 -0.49
C GLY A 344 -13.60 13.46 -1.46
N LYS A 345 -12.94 12.57 -2.21
CA LYS A 345 -13.62 11.58 -3.07
C LYS A 345 -14.48 10.59 -2.27
N ARG A 346 -14.15 10.38 -1.00
CA ARG A 346 -14.87 9.56 -0.01
C ARG A 346 -15.26 10.43 1.18
N LYS A 347 -16.36 10.06 1.83
CA LYS A 347 -16.81 10.69 3.08
C LYS A 347 -16.95 9.65 4.19
N ALA A 348 -16.79 10.10 5.43
CA ALA A 348 -17.11 9.30 6.60
C ALA A 348 -18.62 8.99 6.63
N VAL A 349 -18.97 7.72 6.77
CA VAL A 349 -20.32 7.19 6.83
C VAL A 349 -20.44 6.39 8.12
N ALA A 350 -21.27 6.88 9.03
CA ALA A 350 -21.59 6.16 10.25
C ALA A 350 -22.31 4.85 9.93
N ILE A 351 -21.91 3.78 10.61
CA ILE A 351 -22.53 2.46 10.50
C ILE A 351 -22.97 2.01 11.90
N ASP A 352 -24.11 1.33 11.98
CA ASP A 352 -24.58 0.74 13.24
C ASP A 352 -23.79 -0.55 13.52
N MET A 353 -22.84 -0.47 14.45
CA MET A 353 -22.02 -1.60 14.90
C MET A 353 -22.60 -2.31 16.12
N THR A 354 -23.81 -1.97 16.58
CA THR A 354 -24.45 -2.64 17.74
C THR A 354 -24.48 -4.17 17.60
N PRO A 355 -24.77 -4.76 16.41
CA PRO A 355 -24.74 -6.22 16.23
C PRO A 355 -23.36 -6.85 16.47
N CYS A 356 -22.27 -6.08 16.46
CA CYS A 356 -20.91 -6.60 16.68
C CYS A 356 -20.54 -6.76 18.16
N LEU A 357 -21.24 -6.14 19.10
CA LEU A 357 -20.83 -6.07 20.52
C LEU A 357 -20.65 -7.46 21.17
N GLY A 358 -21.41 -8.46 20.74
CA GLY A 358 -21.32 -9.85 21.22
C GLY A 358 -20.42 -10.77 20.38
N HIS A 359 -19.80 -10.26 19.31
CA HIS A 359 -19.14 -11.05 18.28
C HIS A 359 -17.72 -10.57 17.97
N LEU A 360 -17.05 -9.91 18.91
CA LEU A 360 -15.69 -9.38 18.71
C LEU A 360 -14.64 -10.51 18.57
N PRO A 361 -13.60 -10.34 17.72
CA PRO A 361 -13.45 -9.27 16.75
C PRO A 361 -14.54 -9.35 15.67
N CYS A 362 -15.05 -8.22 15.20
CA CYS A 362 -16.14 -8.15 14.22
C CYS A 362 -15.73 -7.27 13.04
N LEU A 363 -15.95 -7.72 11.80
CA LEU A 363 -15.56 -7.00 10.59
C LEU A 363 -16.77 -6.36 9.92
N ALA A 364 -16.72 -5.06 9.68
CA ALA A 364 -17.65 -4.37 8.81
C ALA A 364 -17.06 -4.23 7.39
N GLU A 365 -17.82 -4.60 6.37
CA GLU A 365 -17.42 -4.47 4.96
C GLU A 365 -18.51 -3.77 4.15
N ALA A 366 -18.13 -2.78 3.36
CA ALA A 366 -19.00 -2.17 2.36
C ALA A 366 -18.47 -2.51 0.95
N ARG A 367 -19.10 -3.46 0.27
CA ARG A 367 -18.81 -3.78 -1.14
C ARG A 367 -19.71 -3.00 -2.07
N HIS A 368 -19.23 -2.62 -3.25
CA HIS A 368 -20.10 -2.02 -4.27
C HIS A 368 -21.25 -2.97 -4.61
N ALA A 369 -22.47 -2.45 -4.71
CA ALA A 369 -23.66 -3.28 -4.92
C ALA A 369 -23.65 -4.01 -6.27
N SER A 370 -22.93 -3.48 -7.26
CA SER A 370 -22.77 -4.05 -8.59
C SER A 370 -21.64 -5.08 -8.71
N GLU A 371 -20.78 -5.23 -7.70
CA GLU A 371 -19.65 -6.16 -7.73
C GLU A 371 -20.02 -7.52 -7.09
N GLY A 372 -19.23 -8.56 -7.38
CA GLY A 372 -19.39 -9.90 -6.83
C GLY A 372 -19.07 -10.00 -5.34
N ASP A 373 -19.34 -11.16 -4.73
CA ASP A 373 -19.04 -11.41 -3.32
C ASP A 373 -17.54 -11.61 -3.04
N ASP A 374 -16.76 -11.92 -4.08
CA ASP A 374 -15.30 -12.05 -4.06
C ASP A 374 -14.56 -10.72 -4.30
N ALA A 375 -15.30 -9.65 -4.59
CA ALA A 375 -14.76 -8.31 -4.76
C ALA A 375 -14.17 -7.78 -3.45
N ILE A 376 -13.06 -7.04 -3.58
CA ILE A 376 -12.47 -6.32 -2.44
C ILE A 376 -13.43 -5.19 -2.01
N PRO A 377 -13.78 -5.04 -0.72
CA PRO A 377 -14.64 -3.95 -0.27
C PRO A 377 -14.14 -2.56 -0.68
N ALA A 378 -15.06 -1.62 -0.89
CA ALA A 378 -14.72 -0.21 -1.11
C ALA A 378 -14.08 0.40 0.14
N ASP A 379 -14.56 -0.04 1.31
CA ASP A 379 -13.91 0.14 2.60
C ASP A 379 -14.33 -0.97 3.57
N GLN A 380 -13.53 -1.18 4.61
CA GLN A 380 -13.81 -2.12 5.68
C GLN A 380 -13.19 -1.64 7.00
N PHE A 381 -13.70 -2.13 8.12
CA PHE A 381 -13.19 -1.81 9.45
C PHE A 381 -13.35 -2.98 10.42
N LEU A 382 -12.24 -3.37 11.05
CA LEU A 382 -12.21 -4.39 12.09
C LEU A 382 -12.43 -3.78 13.48
N MET A 383 -13.59 -4.06 14.07
CA MET A 383 -13.93 -3.70 15.43
C MET A 383 -13.28 -4.70 16.40
N LEU A 384 -12.40 -4.21 17.28
CA LEU A 384 -11.69 -5.03 18.28
C LEU A 384 -12.22 -4.81 19.70
N ALA A 385 -12.81 -3.65 19.97
CA ALA A 385 -13.39 -3.32 21.27
C ALA A 385 -14.74 -2.59 21.09
N ALA A 386 -15.59 -2.63 22.12
CA ALA A 386 -16.85 -1.88 22.14
C ALA A 386 -16.66 -0.37 21.89
N ALA A 387 -15.53 0.19 22.37
CA ALA A 387 -15.17 1.60 22.16
C ALA A 387 -14.92 1.97 20.68
N ASP A 388 -14.73 0.97 19.81
CA ASP A 388 -14.55 1.18 18.37
C ASP A 388 -15.90 1.32 17.64
N GLY A 389 -17.05 1.17 18.33
CA GLY A 389 -18.38 1.01 17.74
C GLY A 389 -18.88 2.20 16.91
N ASP A 390 -18.39 3.41 17.18
CA ASP A 390 -18.76 4.62 16.43
C ASP A 390 -17.81 4.90 15.24
N THR A 391 -16.89 3.97 14.93
CA THR A 391 -15.91 4.18 13.85
C THR A 391 -16.59 4.14 12.48
N PRO A 392 -16.46 5.19 11.64
CA PRO A 392 -17.11 5.24 10.34
C PRO A 392 -16.38 4.40 9.27
N LEU A 393 -17.08 4.11 8.18
CA LEU A 393 -16.46 3.73 6.90
C LEU A 393 -16.27 4.98 6.02
N PHE A 394 -15.27 4.99 5.16
CA PHE A 394 -15.00 6.03 4.18
C PHE A 394 -15.42 5.56 2.80
N LEU A 395 -16.56 6.08 2.34
CA LEU A 395 -17.20 5.63 1.09
C LEU A 395 -17.40 6.79 0.12
N ALA A 396 -17.16 6.53 -1.15
CA ALA A 396 -17.59 7.43 -2.22
C ALA A 396 -19.12 7.38 -2.36
N PRO A 397 -19.75 8.40 -2.98
CA PRO A 397 -21.14 8.28 -3.38
C PRO A 397 -21.41 7.03 -4.22
N GLY A 398 -22.51 6.32 -3.93
CA GLY A 398 -22.84 5.06 -4.59
C GLY A 398 -23.70 4.14 -3.76
N LYS A 399 -23.95 2.94 -4.30
CA LYS A 399 -24.73 1.88 -3.65
C LYS A 399 -23.81 0.75 -3.23
N TYR A 400 -24.04 0.24 -2.03
CA TYR A 400 -23.19 -0.74 -1.37
C TYR A 400 -24.01 -1.85 -0.71
N ARG A 401 -23.42 -3.05 -0.61
CA ARG A 401 -23.85 -4.12 0.30
C ARG A 401 -22.99 -4.03 1.55
N LEU A 402 -23.58 -3.60 2.66
CA LEU A 402 -22.95 -3.60 3.98
C LEU A 402 -23.14 -4.98 4.62
N ARG A 403 -22.06 -5.59 5.08
CA ARG A 403 -22.08 -6.84 5.87
C ARG A 403 -21.27 -6.66 7.14
N LEU A 404 -21.80 -7.16 8.25
CA LEU A 404 -21.08 -7.32 9.50
C LEU A 404 -20.79 -8.81 9.69
N LEU A 405 -19.54 -9.17 9.92
CA LEU A 405 -19.08 -10.55 10.10
C LEU A 405 -18.56 -10.71 11.53
N GLY A 406 -19.07 -11.71 12.25
CA GLY A 406 -18.64 -12.02 13.60
C GLY A 406 -17.26 -12.68 13.66
N SER A 407 -16.80 -13.01 14.86
CA SER A 407 -15.48 -13.59 15.11
C SER A 407 -15.22 -14.95 14.43
N ASP A 408 -16.26 -15.66 14.00
CA ASP A 408 -16.18 -16.89 13.20
C ASP A 408 -16.17 -16.62 11.67
N GLY A 409 -16.36 -15.37 11.25
CA GLY A 409 -16.52 -14.95 9.86
C GLY A 409 -17.95 -15.09 9.33
N MET A 410 -18.90 -15.50 10.16
CA MET A 410 -20.30 -15.63 9.74
C MET A 410 -21.02 -14.27 9.79
N PRO A 411 -21.97 -14.00 8.88
CA PRO A 411 -22.74 -12.77 8.91
C PRO A 411 -23.55 -12.64 10.20
N VAL A 412 -23.41 -11.51 10.90
CA VAL A 412 -24.23 -11.14 12.06
C VAL A 412 -25.32 -10.15 11.69
N ALA A 413 -25.08 -9.31 10.67
CA ALA A 413 -26.05 -8.40 10.09
C ALA A 413 -25.66 -8.02 8.65
N GLY A 414 -26.61 -7.52 7.89
CA GLY A 414 -26.34 -6.97 6.57
C GLY A 414 -27.50 -6.15 6.03
N ARG A 415 -27.19 -5.16 5.18
CA ARG A 415 -28.18 -4.30 4.53
C ARG A 415 -27.61 -3.66 3.28
N GLU A 416 -28.49 -3.17 2.42
CA GLU A 416 -28.09 -2.19 1.41
C GLU A 416 -27.79 -0.84 2.07
N LEU A 417 -26.82 -0.14 1.51
CA LEU A 417 -26.37 1.17 1.95
C LEU A 417 -26.25 2.07 0.72
N GLU A 418 -26.94 3.21 0.74
CA GLU A 418 -26.81 4.24 -0.28
C GLU A 418 -26.10 5.45 0.31
N VAL A 419 -25.04 5.88 -0.38
CA VAL A 419 -24.24 7.04 -0.03
C VAL A 419 -24.55 8.11 -1.06
N PRO A 420 -25.25 9.20 -0.69
CA PRO A 420 -25.72 10.17 -1.68
C PRO A 420 -24.56 10.95 -2.30
N ASN A 421 -24.70 11.32 -3.58
CA ASN A 421 -23.86 12.33 -4.22
C ASN A 421 -24.01 13.63 -3.43
N GLY A 422 -22.97 14.05 -2.73
CA GLY A 422 -22.96 15.37 -2.11
C GLY A 422 -22.79 16.42 -3.21
N ASN A 423 -23.81 17.23 -3.45
CA ASN A 423 -23.55 18.65 -3.65
C ASN A 423 -24.01 19.31 -2.34
N PRO A 424 -23.10 19.69 -1.43
CA PRO A 424 -23.51 20.56 -0.34
C PRO A 424 -23.70 21.91 -1.00
N ASP A 425 -24.95 22.27 -1.31
CA ASP A 425 -25.27 23.68 -1.39
C ASP A 425 -24.69 24.34 -0.15
N LEU A 426 -23.88 25.36 -0.41
CA LEU A 426 -23.66 26.47 0.48
C LEU A 426 -25.02 26.91 1.03
N GLN A 427 -25.38 26.40 2.20
CA GLN A 427 -26.27 27.13 3.09
C GLN A 427 -25.40 27.68 4.22
N PRO A 428 -24.97 28.96 4.13
CA PRO A 428 -24.75 29.70 5.35
C PRO A 428 -26.10 29.75 6.08
N GLU A 429 -26.20 29.11 7.23
CA GLU A 429 -27.27 29.37 8.19
C GLU A 429 -27.31 30.88 8.45
N PRO A 430 -28.43 31.58 8.17
CA PRO A 430 -28.54 33.00 8.44
C PRO A 430 -28.93 33.23 9.90
N ARG A 431 -27.95 33.48 10.76
CA ARG A 431 -27.84 34.73 11.56
C ARG A 431 -26.65 34.75 12.50
#